data_AF-A0A437CAZ5-F1
#
_entry.id   AF-A0A437CAZ5-F1
#
_cell.length_a   1.000
_cell.length_b   1.000
_cell.length_c   1.000
_cell.angle_alpha   90.00
_cell.angle_beta   90.00
_cell.angle_gamma   90.00
#
_symmetry.space_group_name_H-M   'P 1'
#
loop_
_entity.id
_entity.type
_entity.pdbx_description
1 polymer ?
#
loop_
_entity_poly.entity_id
_entity_poly.type
_entity_poly.pdbx_seq_one_letter_code
_entity_poly.pdbx_strand_id
1 'polypeptide(L)'
;MLNMPHNPPKEGAKAVREGSPEHHRALTAVCEHDRACGRGFSCDRHFGLCVPLRGEGHYCRRDAQCVRGLSCMFGKCHRSVPNGREGARCKVDRDCGASMCCARHHGEQVCKRRLLHGESCYVPDGGLAFSINQICPCDEGLLCRKNSGPGLRERDFIPSRASWTCQVPKV
;
A
#
# COMPACT_ATOMS: atom_id res chain seq x y z
N MET A 1 10.93 -25.96 -1.03
CA MET A 1 9.78 -25.77 -1.92
C MET A 1 8.52 -25.82 -1.06
N LEU A 2 8.06 -24.68 -0.55
CA LEU A 2 6.88 -24.65 0.33
C LEU A 2 5.63 -24.54 -0.54
N ASN A 3 5.01 -25.68 -0.84
CA ASN A 3 3.66 -25.74 -1.40
C ASN A 3 2.67 -25.34 -0.30
N MET A 4 2.12 -24.13 -0.39
CA MET A 4 0.98 -23.73 0.42
C MET A 4 -0.30 -24.00 -0.38
N PRO A 5 -1.20 -24.90 0.04
CA PRO A 5 -2.47 -25.12 -0.64
C PRO A 5 -3.31 -23.84 -0.59
N HIS A 6 -3.82 -23.44 -1.75
CA HIS A 6 -4.72 -22.30 -1.93
C HIS A 6 -6.03 -22.61 -1.18
N ASN A 7 -6.21 -22.04 0.03
CA ASN A 7 -7.52 -22.02 0.66
C ASN A 7 -8.31 -20.86 0.05
N PRO A 8 -9.43 -21.12 -0.65
CA PRO A 8 -10.29 -20.04 -1.12
C PRO A 8 -10.81 -19.23 0.09
N PRO A 9 -10.96 -17.90 -0.04
CA PRO A 9 -11.54 -17.09 1.02
C PRO A 9 -12.94 -17.61 1.35
N LYS A 10 -13.19 -17.91 2.64
CA LYS A 10 -14.53 -18.28 3.12
C LYS A 10 -15.52 -17.19 2.72
N GLU A 11 -16.50 -17.57 1.91
CA GLU A 11 -17.61 -16.72 1.49
C GLU A 11 -18.37 -16.23 2.72
N GLY A 12 -18.19 -14.96 3.06
CA GLY A 12 -19.14 -14.23 3.89
C GLY A 12 -20.41 -14.02 3.06
N ALA A 13 -21.40 -14.86 3.33
CA ALA A 13 -22.68 -14.90 2.64
C ALA A 13 -23.34 -13.51 2.50
N LYS A 14 -23.47 -13.06 1.24
CA LYS A 14 -24.64 -12.29 0.79
C LYS A 14 -25.05 -12.85 -0.57
N ALA A 15 -26.19 -13.54 -0.55
CA ALA A 15 -26.98 -14.12 -1.63
C ALA A 15 -26.51 -13.80 -3.06
N VAL A 16 -25.82 -14.77 -3.68
CA VAL A 16 -25.68 -14.85 -5.13
C VAL A 16 -27.06 -15.16 -5.70
N ARG A 17 -27.70 -14.18 -6.34
CA ARG A 17 -28.80 -14.43 -7.28
C ARG A 17 -28.25 -15.36 -8.37
N GLU A 18 -28.98 -16.44 -8.67
CA GLU A 18 -28.67 -17.43 -9.71
C GLU A 18 -28.07 -16.75 -10.95
N GLY A 19 -26.77 -17.01 -11.17
CA GLY A 19 -26.00 -16.40 -12.25
C GLY A 19 -26.52 -16.89 -13.59
N SER A 20 -26.72 -15.97 -14.53
CA SER A 20 -27.05 -16.32 -15.92
C SER A 20 -26.00 -17.29 -16.49
N PRO A 21 -26.35 -18.10 -17.51
CA PRO A 21 -25.42 -19.04 -18.16
C PRO A 21 -24.12 -18.38 -18.68
N GLU A 22 -24.12 -17.05 -18.88
CA GLU A 22 -22.94 -16.28 -19.26
C GLU A 22 -21.91 -16.13 -18.12
N HIS A 23 -22.38 -16.07 -16.87
CA HIS A 23 -21.53 -15.90 -15.68
C HIS A 23 -20.68 -17.16 -15.41
N HIS A 24 -21.31 -18.34 -15.56
CA HIS A 24 -20.64 -19.63 -15.43
C HIS A 24 -19.65 -19.90 -16.57
N ARG A 25 -19.97 -19.49 -17.80
CA ARG A 25 -19.06 -19.61 -18.96
C ARG A 25 -17.84 -18.70 -18.83
N ALA A 26 -18.01 -17.50 -18.27
CA ALA A 26 -16.90 -16.59 -18.04
C ALA A 26 -15.91 -17.14 -16.99
N LEU A 27 -16.38 -17.78 -15.92
CA LEU A 27 -15.50 -18.34 -14.87
C LEU A 27 -14.56 -19.46 -15.36
N THR A 28 -14.96 -20.20 -16.39
CA THR A 28 -14.16 -21.29 -16.98
C THR A 28 -13.43 -20.86 -18.26
N ALA A 29 -13.57 -19.60 -18.69
CA ALA A 29 -12.92 -19.11 -19.89
C ALA A 29 -11.42 -18.90 -19.65
N VAL A 30 -10.60 -19.52 -20.49
CA VAL A 30 -9.15 -19.32 -20.49
C VAL A 30 -8.83 -17.93 -21.06
N CYS A 31 -7.87 -17.24 -20.45
CA CYS A 31 -7.48 -15.89 -20.85
C CYS A 31 -5.99 -15.63 -20.62
N GLU A 32 -5.43 -14.74 -21.45
CA GLU A 32 -4.10 -14.15 -21.26
C GLU A 32 -4.18 -12.65 -20.86
N HIS A 33 -5.25 -11.98 -21.29
CA HIS A 33 -5.46 -10.54 -21.13
C HIS A 33 -6.90 -10.23 -20.73
N ASP A 34 -7.09 -9.12 -20.02
CA ASP A 34 -8.40 -8.72 -19.48
C ASP A 34 -9.46 -8.50 -20.59
N ARG A 35 -9.03 -8.15 -21.81
CA ARG A 35 -9.91 -7.97 -22.98
C ARG A 35 -10.54 -9.27 -23.48
N ALA A 36 -9.95 -10.43 -23.16
CA ALA A 36 -10.54 -11.73 -23.49
C ALA A 36 -11.71 -12.05 -22.54
N CYS A 37 -11.81 -11.34 -21.42
CA CYS A 37 -12.90 -11.50 -20.47
C CYS A 37 -14.05 -10.55 -20.80
N GLY A 38 -15.29 -11.03 -20.59
CA GLY A 38 -16.49 -10.23 -20.74
C GLY A 38 -16.61 -9.11 -19.69
N ARG A 39 -17.61 -8.24 -19.86
CA ARG A 39 -17.91 -7.18 -18.89
C ARG A 39 -18.14 -7.77 -17.49
N GLY A 40 -17.56 -7.16 -16.46
CA GLY A 40 -17.67 -7.64 -15.08
C GLY A 40 -16.62 -8.70 -14.70
N PHE A 41 -15.70 -9.04 -15.61
CA PHE A 41 -14.61 -9.97 -15.37
C PHE A 41 -13.25 -9.35 -15.69
N SER A 42 -12.21 -9.94 -15.12
CA SER A 42 -10.81 -9.63 -15.38
C SER A 42 -10.02 -10.92 -15.55
N CYS A 43 -8.89 -10.88 -16.25
CA CYS A 43 -8.09 -12.08 -16.45
C CYS A 43 -7.21 -12.32 -15.22
N ASP A 44 -7.28 -13.50 -14.62
CA ASP A 44 -6.31 -13.92 -13.63
C ASP A 44 -5.06 -14.46 -14.33
N ARG A 45 -4.07 -13.62 -14.61
CA ARG A 45 -2.85 -14.01 -15.35
C ARG A 45 -2.05 -15.14 -14.71
N HIS A 46 -2.27 -15.46 -13.44
CA HIS A 46 -1.56 -16.57 -12.80
C HIS A 46 -2.22 -17.91 -13.12
N PHE A 47 -3.56 -17.94 -13.11
CA PHE A 47 -4.33 -19.14 -13.40
C PHE A 47 -4.79 -19.23 -14.86
N GLY A 48 -4.66 -18.14 -15.62
CA GLY A 48 -5.12 -18.03 -17.00
C GLY A 48 -6.65 -18.10 -17.12
N LEU A 49 -7.41 -17.64 -16.13
CA LEU A 49 -8.88 -17.77 -16.10
C LEU A 49 -9.55 -16.42 -15.87
N CYS A 50 -10.69 -16.20 -16.52
CA CYS A 50 -11.50 -15.01 -16.27
C CYS A 50 -12.21 -15.13 -14.91
N VAL A 51 -11.99 -14.12 -14.05
CA VAL A 51 -12.54 -14.07 -12.70
C VAL A 51 -13.39 -12.80 -12.52
N PRO A 52 -14.43 -12.82 -11.67
CA PRO A 52 -15.28 -11.66 -11.43
C PRO A 52 -14.47 -10.48 -10.87
N LEU A 53 -14.89 -9.26 -11.21
CA LEU A 53 -14.38 -8.06 -10.57
C LEU A 53 -14.72 -8.06 -9.07
N ARG A 54 -13.85 -7.42 -8.29
CA ARG A 54 -13.84 -7.48 -6.82
C ARG A 54 -14.26 -6.13 -6.23
N GLY A 55 -15.06 -6.19 -5.16
CA GLY A 55 -15.50 -5.02 -4.40
C GLY A 55 -14.43 -4.51 -3.43
N GLU A 56 -14.73 -3.40 -2.76
CA GLU A 56 -13.86 -2.78 -1.74
C GLU A 56 -13.52 -3.79 -0.61
N GLY A 57 -12.26 -3.81 -0.18
CA GLY A 57 -11.74 -4.70 0.87
C GLY A 57 -11.39 -6.14 0.42
N HIS A 58 -11.81 -6.57 -0.77
CA HIS A 58 -11.44 -7.89 -1.30
C HIS A 58 -9.98 -7.91 -1.78
N TYR A 59 -9.32 -9.05 -1.59
CA TYR A 59 -7.94 -9.25 -2.04
C TYR A 59 -7.83 -9.14 -3.56
N CYS A 60 -6.81 -8.43 -4.02
CA CYS A 60 -6.51 -8.24 -5.43
C CYS A 60 -4.99 -8.27 -5.64
N ARG A 61 -4.60 -8.40 -6.90
CA ARG A 61 -3.20 -8.30 -7.35
C ARG A 61 -2.99 -7.18 -8.36
N ARG A 62 -4.04 -6.73 -9.03
CA ARG A 62 -3.99 -5.71 -10.08
C ARG A 62 -5.26 -4.87 -10.03
N ASP A 63 -5.16 -3.59 -10.40
CA ASP A 63 -6.30 -2.66 -10.45
C ASP A 63 -7.44 -3.20 -11.33
N ALA A 64 -7.11 -3.87 -12.43
CA ALA A 64 -8.08 -4.48 -13.34
C ALA A 64 -8.99 -5.52 -12.68
N GLN A 65 -8.62 -6.06 -11.51
CA GLN A 65 -9.45 -7.00 -10.77
C GLN A 65 -10.49 -6.32 -9.89
N CYS A 66 -10.42 -5.00 -9.70
CA CYS A 66 -11.35 -4.25 -8.88
C CYS A 66 -12.46 -3.63 -9.73
N VAL A 67 -13.64 -3.46 -9.15
CA VAL A 67 -14.72 -2.72 -9.83
C VAL A 67 -14.35 -1.25 -10.04
N ARG A 68 -15.04 -0.59 -10.98
CA ARG A 68 -14.76 0.80 -11.37
C ARG A 68 -14.77 1.73 -10.14
N GLY A 69 -13.76 2.61 -10.06
CA GLY A 69 -13.57 3.57 -8.96
C GLY A 69 -12.73 3.04 -7.79
N LEU A 70 -12.32 1.77 -7.88
CA LEU A 70 -11.38 1.16 -6.96
C LEU A 70 -10.04 0.87 -7.67
N SER A 71 -8.98 0.84 -6.88
CA SER A 71 -7.64 0.41 -7.28
C SER A 71 -7.12 -0.63 -6.30
N CYS A 72 -6.27 -1.52 -6.77
CA CYS A 72 -5.59 -2.48 -5.94
C CYS A 72 -4.44 -1.80 -5.21
N MET A 73 -4.59 -1.62 -3.89
CA MET A 73 -3.61 -0.99 -3.02
C MET A 73 -3.38 -1.92 -1.82
N PHE A 74 -2.13 -2.11 -1.41
CA PHE A 74 -1.80 -2.93 -0.23
C PHE A 74 -2.41 -4.36 -0.28
N GLY A 75 -2.60 -4.90 -1.49
CA GLY A 75 -3.17 -6.23 -1.73
C GLY A 75 -4.70 -6.33 -1.66
N LYS A 76 -5.42 -5.20 -1.51
CA LYS A 76 -6.90 -5.17 -1.48
C LYS A 76 -7.46 -4.07 -2.38
N CYS A 77 -8.71 -4.22 -2.81
CA CYS A 77 -9.39 -3.18 -3.55
C CYS A 77 -9.75 -2.04 -2.60
N HIS A 78 -9.22 -0.85 -2.85
CA HIS A 78 -9.49 0.36 -2.08
C HIS A 78 -10.05 1.44 -3.01
N ARG A 79 -10.76 2.42 -2.45
CA ARG A 79 -11.17 3.60 -3.21
C ARG A 79 -9.95 4.30 -3.78
N SER A 80 -10.02 4.63 -5.07
CA SER A 80 -8.95 5.37 -5.72
C SER A 80 -8.85 6.77 -5.11
N VAL A 81 -7.66 7.10 -4.60
CA VAL A 81 -7.36 8.43 -4.07
C VAL A 81 -6.96 9.33 -5.24
N PRO A 82 -7.54 10.53 -5.38
CA PRO A 82 -7.14 11.48 -6.41
C PRO A 82 -5.65 11.82 -6.35
N ASN A 83 -5.01 11.96 -7.52
CA ASN A 83 -3.60 12.34 -7.63
C ASN A 83 -3.29 13.61 -6.82
N GLY A 84 -2.07 13.69 -6.28
CA GLY A 84 -1.63 14.83 -5.48
C GLY A 84 -2.11 14.83 -4.03
N ARG A 85 -2.97 13.89 -3.62
CA ARG A 85 -3.46 13.79 -2.23
C ARG A 85 -2.73 12.71 -1.45
N GLU A 86 -2.76 12.82 -0.12
CA GLU A 86 -2.20 11.80 0.76
C GLU A 86 -2.86 10.43 0.50
N GLY A 87 -2.02 9.39 0.34
CA GLY A 87 -2.43 8.04 -0.04
C GLY A 87 -2.56 7.81 -1.55
N ALA A 88 -2.47 8.83 -2.40
CA ALA A 88 -2.48 8.68 -3.85
C ALA A 88 -1.21 7.99 -4.35
N ARG A 89 -1.33 7.19 -5.41
CA ARG A 89 -0.18 6.51 -6.04
C ARG A 89 0.72 7.56 -6.72
N CYS A 90 2.03 7.46 -6.51
CA CYS A 90 3.01 8.40 -7.05
C CYS A 90 4.22 7.65 -7.64
N LYS A 91 5.01 8.36 -8.46
CA LYS A 91 6.32 7.89 -8.95
C LYS A 91 7.45 8.78 -8.45
N VAL A 92 7.18 10.08 -8.29
CA VAL A 92 8.13 11.10 -7.86
C VAL A 92 7.43 12.12 -6.96
N ASP A 93 8.19 12.84 -6.14
CA ASP A 93 7.65 13.81 -5.17
C ASP A 93 6.74 14.87 -5.81
N ARG A 94 7.03 15.30 -7.04
CA ARG A 94 6.20 16.28 -7.78
C ARG A 94 4.79 15.78 -8.15
N ASP A 95 4.53 14.49 -8.05
CA ASP A 95 3.19 13.93 -8.26
C ASP A 95 2.29 14.18 -7.02
N CYS A 96 2.89 14.57 -5.90
CA CYS A 96 2.24 14.87 -4.64
C CYS A 96 2.06 16.39 -4.46
N GLY A 97 1.11 16.80 -3.62
CA GLY A 97 0.92 18.22 -3.31
C GLY A 97 2.02 18.82 -2.44
N ALA A 98 1.83 20.07 -2.01
CA ALA A 98 2.76 20.77 -1.12
C ALA A 98 2.97 20.02 0.21
N SER A 99 4.19 20.10 0.75
CA SER A 99 4.59 19.44 2.00
C SER A 99 4.36 17.92 2.02
N MET A 100 4.43 17.25 0.87
CA MET A 100 4.38 15.80 0.75
C MET A 100 5.65 15.24 0.08
N CYS A 101 5.81 13.92 0.15
CA CYS A 101 6.80 13.18 -0.60
C CYS A 101 6.20 11.89 -1.17
N CYS A 102 6.85 11.33 -2.18
CA CYS A 102 6.53 10.03 -2.72
C CYS A 102 7.35 8.96 -2.02
N ALA A 103 6.71 8.12 -1.20
CA ALA A 103 7.40 7.11 -0.42
C ALA A 103 6.60 5.81 -0.30
N ARG A 104 7.29 4.70 -0.06
CA ARG A 104 6.65 3.39 0.07
C ARG A 104 5.87 3.26 1.38
N HIS A 105 4.66 2.72 1.27
CA HIS A 105 3.85 2.25 2.38
C HIS A 105 3.36 0.85 2.06
N HIS A 106 3.69 -0.13 2.90
CA HIS A 106 3.38 -1.54 2.66
C HIS A 106 3.78 -2.02 1.25
N GLY A 107 4.93 -1.53 0.74
CA GLY A 107 5.47 -1.87 -0.57
C GLY A 107 4.93 -1.06 -1.75
N GLU A 108 3.88 -0.26 -1.57
CA GLU A 108 3.29 0.59 -2.61
C GLU A 108 3.80 2.02 -2.52
N GLN A 109 4.12 2.64 -3.67
CA GLN A 109 4.54 4.04 -3.71
C GLN A 109 3.33 4.97 -3.64
N VAL A 110 3.25 5.76 -2.56
CA VAL A 110 2.15 6.67 -2.29
C VAL A 110 2.63 8.02 -1.78
N CYS A 111 1.83 9.05 -2.01
CA CYS A 111 2.02 10.36 -1.44
C CYS A 111 1.80 10.29 0.07
N LYS A 112 2.78 10.73 0.84
CA LYS A 112 2.73 10.84 2.30
C LYS A 112 3.12 12.26 2.69
N ARG A 113 2.58 12.76 3.81
CA ARG A 113 3.00 14.05 4.36
C ARG A 113 4.48 14.03 4.78
N ARG A 114 5.17 15.15 4.61
CA ARG A 114 6.48 15.41 5.21
C ARG A 114 6.35 15.50 6.73
N LEU A 115 7.45 15.23 7.42
CA LEU A 115 7.47 15.20 8.88
C LEU A 115 7.57 16.61 9.47
N LEU A 116 6.66 16.93 10.37
CA LEU A 116 6.59 18.18 11.11
C LEU A 116 7.63 18.22 12.25
N HIS A 117 7.82 19.41 12.81
CA HIS A 117 8.72 19.61 13.95
C HIS A 117 8.39 18.67 15.12
N GLY A 118 9.40 17.99 15.64
CA GLY A 118 9.28 17.04 16.75
C GLY A 118 8.84 15.62 16.35
N GLU A 119 8.43 15.39 15.10
CA GLU A 119 8.06 14.05 14.65
C GLU A 119 9.30 13.15 14.45
N SER A 120 9.11 11.85 14.70
CA SER A 120 10.18 10.85 14.57
C SER A 120 10.59 10.68 13.12
N CYS A 121 11.88 10.86 12.85
CA CYS A 121 12.48 10.76 11.51
C CYS A 121 13.49 9.62 11.38
N TYR A 122 13.48 8.67 12.32
CA TYR A 122 14.42 7.54 12.30
C TYR A 122 14.19 6.63 11.08
N VAL A 123 15.22 6.51 10.24
CA VAL A 123 15.25 5.62 9.09
C VAL A 123 16.23 4.47 9.41
N PRO A 124 15.80 3.19 9.34
CA PRO A 124 16.72 2.07 9.50
C PRO A 124 17.82 2.11 8.43
N ASP A 125 19.02 1.63 8.76
CA ASP A 125 20.17 1.64 7.85
C ASP A 125 19.90 0.89 6.53
N GLY A 126 18.93 -0.02 6.51
CA GLY A 126 18.45 -0.66 5.30
C GLY A 126 17.60 -1.90 5.54
N GLY A 127 17.65 -2.83 4.59
CA GLY A 127 16.93 -4.09 4.63
C GLY A 127 15.45 -3.99 4.27
N LEU A 128 14.73 -5.09 4.46
CA LEU A 128 13.32 -5.22 4.07
C LEU A 128 12.41 -4.22 4.82
N ALA A 129 12.78 -3.89 6.06
CA ALA A 129 12.05 -2.91 6.85
C ALA A 129 12.05 -1.52 6.19
N PHE A 130 13.19 -1.09 5.65
CA PHE A 130 13.33 0.17 4.92
C PHE A 130 12.67 0.12 3.53
N SER A 131 12.75 -1.01 2.83
CA SER A 131 12.23 -1.10 1.46
C SER A 131 10.70 -1.24 1.38
N ILE A 132 10.04 -1.74 2.42
CA ILE A 132 8.57 -1.84 2.46
C ILE A 132 7.92 -0.56 2.98
N ASN A 133 8.52 0.07 4.00
CA ASN A 133 7.97 1.23 4.69
C ASN A 133 9.01 2.34 4.77
N GLN A 134 8.87 3.32 3.88
CA GLN A 134 9.72 4.49 3.84
C GLN A 134 9.02 5.65 4.55
N ILE A 135 9.80 6.48 5.23
CA ILE A 135 9.32 7.69 5.90
C ILE A 135 9.68 8.89 5.02
N CYS A 136 8.81 9.90 4.97
CA CYS A 136 9.14 11.13 4.27
C CYS A 136 10.26 11.90 4.98
N PRO A 137 11.02 12.73 4.24
CA PRO A 137 11.90 13.69 4.87
C PRO A 137 11.12 14.66 5.77
N CYS A 138 11.86 15.34 6.64
CA CYS A 138 11.33 16.49 7.36
C CYS A 138 10.81 17.56 6.38
N ASP A 139 9.85 18.35 6.87
CA ASP A 139 9.32 19.46 6.11
C ASP A 139 10.39 20.53 5.84
N GLU A 140 10.10 21.45 4.93
CA GLU A 140 11.06 22.48 4.52
C GLU A 140 11.62 23.25 5.73
N GLY A 141 12.95 23.43 5.74
CA GLY A 141 13.66 24.11 6.83
C GLY A 141 13.92 23.27 8.08
N LEU A 142 13.51 21.99 8.12
CA LEU A 142 13.78 21.08 9.24
C LEU A 142 14.85 20.04 8.88
N LEU A 143 15.64 19.64 9.88
CA LEU A 143 16.63 18.57 9.76
C LEU A 143 16.37 17.47 10.80
N CYS A 144 16.51 16.22 10.37
CA CYS A 144 16.44 15.07 11.25
C CYS A 144 17.68 15.01 12.14
N ARG A 145 17.52 15.17 13.46
CA ARG A 145 18.62 15.16 14.42
C ARG A 145 18.32 14.24 15.61
N LYS A 146 19.36 13.62 16.16
CA LYS A 146 19.27 12.84 17.40
C LYS A 146 19.02 13.79 18.56
N ASN A 147 17.99 13.51 19.36
CA ASN A 147 17.74 14.26 20.58
C ASN A 147 18.82 13.90 21.61
N SER A 148 19.66 14.86 21.98
CA SER A 148 20.61 14.74 23.08
C SER A 148 19.90 14.99 24.41
N GLY A 149 19.00 14.08 24.79
CA GLY A 149 18.50 14.04 26.16
C GLY A 149 19.62 13.60 27.13
N PRO A 150 19.70 14.16 28.35
CA PRO A 150 20.66 13.70 29.34
C PRO A 150 20.43 12.21 29.57
N GLY A 151 21.50 11.41 29.58
CA GLY A 151 21.44 9.99 29.91
C GLY A 151 20.83 9.81 31.29
N LEU A 152 19.52 9.55 31.35
CA LEU A 152 18.85 9.12 32.56
C LEU A 152 19.34 7.70 32.85
N ARG A 153 20.30 7.66 33.77
CA ARG A 153 20.66 6.58 34.69
C ARG A 153 19.96 5.25 34.42
N GLU A 154 20.72 4.34 33.83
CA GLU A 154 20.83 2.92 34.18
C GLU A 154 19.78 2.41 35.19
N ARG A 155 18.55 2.16 34.72
CA ARG A 155 17.58 1.35 35.48
C ARG A 155 16.51 0.62 34.67
N ASP A 156 16.42 0.85 33.37
CA ASP A 156 15.55 0.06 32.49
C ASP A 156 16.38 -0.60 31.40
N PHE A 157 16.39 -1.93 31.37
CA PHE A 157 16.98 -2.77 30.31
C PHE A 157 16.13 -2.69 29.03
N ILE A 158 15.78 -1.47 28.62
CA ILE A 158 15.16 -1.15 27.34
C ILE A 158 16.18 -0.26 26.65
N PRO A 159 16.81 -0.69 25.54
CA PRO A 159 17.77 0.17 24.85
C PRO A 159 17.04 1.47 24.50
N SER A 160 17.47 2.55 25.14
CA SER A 160 17.04 3.91 24.85
C SER A 160 17.25 4.13 23.36
N ARG A 161 16.17 3.97 22.59
CA ARG A 161 16.19 4.29 21.16
C ARG A 161 16.47 5.78 21.12
N ALA A 162 17.66 6.12 20.65
CA ALA A 162 18.01 7.47 20.24
C ALA A 162 16.79 8.07 19.52
N SER A 163 16.15 9.07 20.13
CA SER A 163 14.96 9.69 19.55
C SER A 163 15.40 10.67 18.47
N TRP A 164 15.33 10.25 17.21
CA TRP A 164 15.61 11.13 16.07
C TRP A 164 14.35 11.89 15.72
N THR A 165 14.42 13.22 15.73
CA THR A 165 13.26 14.09 15.48
C THR A 165 13.59 15.20 14.49
N CYS A 166 12.58 15.70 13.78
CA CYS A 166 12.72 16.87 12.92
C CYS A 166 12.86 18.15 13.76
N GLN A 167 13.97 18.85 13.60
CA GLN A 167 14.33 20.02 14.40
C GLN A 167 14.77 21.18 13.51
N VAL A 168 14.58 22.40 13.99
CA VAL A 168 15.13 23.60 13.34
C VAL A 168 16.67 23.53 13.41
N PRO A 169 17.39 23.77 12.29
CA PRO A 169 18.83 23.86 12.31
C PRO A 169 19.29 24.95 13.28
N LYS A 170 20.09 24.58 14.29
CA LYS A 170 20.84 25.57 15.08
C LYS A 170 21.92 26.18 14.18
N VAL A 171 21.86 27.51 14.00
CA VAL A 171 22.89 28.34 13.35
C VAL A 171 24.10 28.44 14.26
#